data_AF-A0A6H1ZW80-F1
#
_entry.id   AF-A0A6H1ZW80-F1
#
_cell.length_a   1.000
_cell.length_b   1.000
_cell.length_c   1.000
_cell.angle_alpha   90.00
_cell.angle_beta   90.00
_cell.angle_gamma   90.00
#
_symmetry.space_group_name_H-M   'P 1'
#
loop_
_entity.id
_entity.type
_entity.pdbx_description
1 polymer ?
#
loop_
_entity_poly.entity_id
_entity_poly.type
_entity_poly.pdbx_seq_one_letter_code
_entity_poly.pdbx_strand_id
1 'polypeptide(L)' 'MSAYTFKNPIVTRPEDVETGDAFAIKVVAVAGYGWDWAAYYGPTGLSDEDIADVGDKLTCEQAEPLFYVLRESGRCYRD' A
#
# COMPACT_ATOMS: atom_id res chain seq x y z
N MET A 1 1.46 -17.36 21.03
CA MET A 1 1.24 -16.56 19.81
C MET A 1 -0.02 -15.76 20.04
N SER A 2 0.07 -14.43 20.04
CA SER A 2 -1.13 -13.58 20.08
C SER A 2 -1.88 -13.79 18.77
N ALA A 3 -3.11 -14.30 18.85
CA ALA A 3 -3.97 -14.42 17.68
C ALA A 3 -4.48 -13.02 17.33
N TYR A 4 -4.16 -12.54 16.13
CA TYR A 4 -4.68 -11.26 15.66
C TYR A 4 -6.17 -11.38 15.32
N THR A 5 -6.93 -10.31 15.57
CA THR A 5 -8.34 -10.21 15.19
C THR A 5 -8.47 -9.33 13.95
N PHE A 6 -8.80 -9.93 12.80
CA PHE A 6 -9.00 -9.14 11.58
C PHE A 6 -10.29 -8.31 11.65
N LYS A 7 -10.17 -6.98 11.50
CA LYS A 7 -11.27 -6.02 11.44
C LYS A 7 -11.42 -5.42 10.04
N ASN A 8 -12.63 -4.98 9.72
CA ASN A 8 -12.95 -4.34 8.44
C ASN A 8 -12.67 -2.83 8.53
N PRO A 9 -11.69 -2.29 7.78
CA PRO A 9 -11.29 -0.90 7.91
C PRO A 9 -12.34 0.12 7.44
N ILE A 10 -13.34 -0.29 6.66
CA ILE A 10 -14.40 0.61 6.15
C ILE A 10 -15.38 0.99 7.26
N VAL A 11 -15.60 0.10 8.24
CA VAL A 11 -16.64 0.25 9.26
C VAL A 11 -16.07 0.47 10.66
N THR A 12 -14.80 0.13 10.88
CA THR A 12 -14.12 0.37 12.15
C THR A 12 -13.82 1.86 12.28
N ARG A 13 -14.29 2.49 13.36
CA ARG A 13 -13.93 3.87 13.67
C ARG A 13 -12.57 3.92 14.35
N PRO A 14 -11.83 5.05 14.25
CA PRO A 14 -10.53 5.18 14.90
C PRO A 14 -10.56 4.89 16.41
N GLU A 15 -11.64 5.27 17.10
CA GLU A 15 -11.83 5.02 18.53
C GLU A 15 -12.08 3.54 18.90
N ASP A 16 -12.41 2.69 17.93
CA ASP A 16 -12.72 1.27 18.13
C ASP A 16 -11.50 0.33 17.89
N VAL A 17 -10.32 0.90 17.64
CA VAL A 17 -9.08 0.17 17.37
C VAL A 17 -8.40 -0.22 18.69
N GLU A 18 -8.14 -1.52 18.85
CA GLU A 18 -7.55 -2.10 20.06
C GLU A 18 -6.25 -2.86 19.76
N THR A 19 -5.42 -3.04 20.78
CA THR A 19 -4.20 -3.86 20.68
C THR A 19 -4.56 -5.29 20.33
N GLY A 20 -4.01 -5.79 19.22
CA GLY A 20 -4.27 -7.15 18.71
C GLY A 20 -5.20 -7.18 17.49
N ASP A 21 -5.78 -6.04 17.12
CA ASP A 21 -6.48 -5.93 15.84
C ASP A 21 -5.50 -5.98 14.67
N ALA A 22 -5.95 -6.62 13.59
CA ALA A 22 -5.29 -6.59 12.29
C ALA A 22 -6.26 -6.07 11.24
N PHE A 23 -5.74 -5.38 10.23
CA PHE A 23 -6.52 -4.88 9.10
C PHE A 23 -5.91 -5.45 7.83
N ALA A 24 -6.75 -6.01 6.96
CA ALA A 24 -6.29 -6.51 5.67
C ALA A 24 -6.03 -5.31 4.75
N ILE A 25 -4.77 -5.16 4.34
CA ILE A 25 -4.34 -4.10 3.41
C ILE A 25 -3.93 -4.78 2.11
N LYS A 26 -4.55 -4.39 1.00
CA LYS A 26 -4.03 -4.72 -0.33
C LYS A 26 -3.23 -3.51 -0.79
N VAL A 27 -1.91 -3.66 -0.84
CA VAL A 27 -1.02 -2.67 -1.45
C VAL A 27 -0.78 -3.10 -2.89
N VAL A 28 -1.22 -2.29 -3.85
CA VAL A 28 -0.88 -2.47 -5.27
C VAL A 28 0.21 -1.44 -5.57
N ALA A 29 1.40 -1.91 -5.96
CA ALA A 29 2.45 -1.04 -6.48
C ALA A 29 2.57 -1.23 -7.97
N VAL A 30 2.47 -0.12 -8.69
CA VAL A 30 2.60 -0.06 -10.15
C VAL A 30 3.75 0.88 -10.47
N ALA A 31 4.63 0.48 -11.39
CA ALA A 31 5.66 1.37 -11.91
C ALA A 31 5.00 2.36 -12.88
N GLY A 32 4.81 3.60 -12.43
CA GLY A 32 4.19 4.65 -13.23
C GLY A 32 5.14 5.30 -14.24
N TYR A 33 4.64 6.32 -14.93
CA TYR A 33 5.41 7.06 -15.92
C TYR A 33 6.38 8.03 -15.20
N GLY A 34 7.68 7.87 -15.42
CA GLY A 34 8.69 8.66 -14.70
C GLY A 34 9.33 7.96 -13.50
N TRP A 35 9.21 6.63 -13.43
CA TRP A 35 9.83 5.76 -12.42
C TRP A 35 9.20 5.88 -11.02
N ASP A 36 8.00 6.44 -10.92
CA ASP A 36 7.29 6.67 -9.68
C ASP A 36 6.48 5.45 -9.20
N TRP A 37 6.19 5.44 -7.91
CA TRP A 37 5.48 4.37 -7.22
C TRP A 37 4.28 4.97 -6.53
N ALA A 38 3.12 4.36 -6.77
CA ALA A 38 1.90 4.71 -6.09
C ALA A 38 1.35 3.45 -5.40
N ALA A 39 0.82 3.65 -4.20
CA ALA A 39 0.14 2.64 -3.43
C ALA A 39 -1.30 3.09 -3.13
N TYR A 40 -2.17 2.12 -2.91
CA TYR A 40 -3.52 2.37 -2.45
C TYR A 40 -3.85 1.46 -1.28
N TYR A 41 -4.66 1.95 -0.35
CA TYR A 41 -5.16 1.21 0.80
C TYR A 41 -6.63 0.81 0.60
N GLY A 42 -6.91 -0.49 0.55
CA GLY A 42 -8.27 -1.05 0.65
C GLY A 42 -8.86 -1.56 -0.68
N PRO A 43 -10.12 -2.05 -0.68
CA PRO A 43 -10.80 -2.46 -1.90
C PRO A 43 -11.08 -1.22 -2.76
N THR A 44 -10.62 -1.25 -4.00
CA THR A 44 -10.82 -0.17 -4.96
C THR A 44 -11.31 -0.72 -6.28
N GLY A 45 -12.14 0.07 -6.98
CA GLY A 45 -12.55 -0.18 -8.36
C GLY A 45 -11.61 0.45 -9.39
N LEU A 46 -10.56 1.13 -8.92
CA LEU A 46 -9.56 1.79 -9.77
C LEU A 46 -8.69 0.76 -10.50
N SER A 47 -8.34 1.06 -11.75
CA SER A 47 -7.37 0.26 -12.49
C SER A 47 -5.95 0.47 -11.94
N ASP A 48 -5.01 -0.35 -12.40
CA ASP A 48 -3.59 -0.16 -12.08
C ASP A 48 -3.07 1.19 -12.60
N GLU A 49 -3.57 1.69 -13.75
CA GLU A 49 -3.22 3.03 -14.24
C GLU A 49 -3.78 4.15 -13.35
N ASP A 50 -5.03 4.01 -12.91
CA ASP A 50 -5.63 4.98 -12.00
C ASP A 50 -4.87 5.02 -10.66
N ILE A 51 -4.50 3.85 -10.11
CA ILE A 51 -3.68 3.77 -8.91
C ILE A 51 -2.32 4.42 -9.13
N ALA A 52 -1.69 4.18 -10.29
CA ALA A 52 -0.42 4.80 -10.65
C ALA A 52 -0.52 6.34 -10.69
N ASP A 53 -1.66 6.91 -11.09
CA ASP A 53 -1.86 8.36 -11.18
C ASP A 53 -2.23 9.00 -9.83
N VAL A 54 -3.24 8.46 -9.13
CA VAL A 54 -3.87 9.10 -7.96
C VAL A 54 -3.54 8.44 -6.61
N GLY A 55 -2.81 7.33 -6.60
CA GLY A 55 -2.41 6.65 -5.37
C GLY A 55 -1.39 7.43 -4.55
N ASP A 56 -1.23 7.03 -3.29
CA ASP A 56 -0.22 7.57 -2.38
C ASP A 56 1.17 7.27 -2.92
N LYS A 57 1.92 8.33 -3.24
CA LYS A 57 3.27 8.18 -3.78
C LYS A 57 4.22 7.72 -2.69
N LEU A 58 4.94 6.62 -2.93
CA LEU A 58 5.90 6.05 -1.98
C LEU A 58 7.32 6.42 -2.37
N THR A 59 8.12 6.81 -1.38
CA THR A 59 9.57 6.99 -1.54
C THR A 59 10.26 5.65 -1.81
N CYS A 60 11.49 5.69 -2.34
CA CYS A 60 12.33 4.52 -2.52
C CYS A 60 12.45 3.67 -1.24
N GLU A 61 12.75 4.31 -0.10
CA GLU A 61 12.93 3.65 1.19
C GLU A 61 11.67 2.88 1.65
N GLN A 62 10.48 3.44 1.42
CA GLN A 62 9.21 2.81 1.79
C GLN A 62 8.83 1.66 0.85
N ALA A 63 9.16 1.80 -0.43
CA ALA A 63 8.83 0.85 -1.48
C ALA A 63 9.72 -0.41 -1.47
N GLU A 64 11.00 -0.23 -1.15
CA GLU A 64 12.04 -1.26 -1.20
C GLU A 64 11.69 -2.56 -0.46
N PRO A 65 11.28 -2.53 0.82
CA PRO A 65 10.97 -3.75 1.57
C PRO A 65 9.67 -4.42 1.14
N LEU A 66 8.78 -3.72 0.43
CA LEU A 66 7.46 -4.21 0.07
C LEU A 66 7.45 -4.95 -1.28
N PHE A 67 8.37 -4.62 -2.20
CA PHE A 67 8.33 -5.11 -3.58
C PHE A 67 9.72 -5.42 -4.14
N TYR A 68 10.28 -6.55 -3.71
CA TYR A 68 11.60 -7.05 -4.12
C TYR A 68 11.87 -6.96 -5.63
N VAL A 69 10.94 -7.41 -6.48
CA VAL A 69 11.14 -7.43 -7.93
C VAL A 69 11.32 -6.03 -8.52
N LEU A 70 10.58 -5.04 -8.00
CA LEU A 70 10.65 -3.67 -8.49
C LEU A 70 11.88 -2.94 -7.93
N ARG A 71 12.29 -3.22 -6.69
CA ARG A 71 13.58 -2.78 -6.16
C ARG A 71 14.74 -3.18 -7.07
N GLU A 72 14.82 -4.47 -7.42
CA GLU A 72 15.93 -4.99 -8.24
C GLU A 72 15.95 -4.39 -9.65
N SER A 73 14.86 -3.74 -10.07
CA SER A 73 14.77 -3.04 -11.35
C SER A 73 15.20 -1.57 -11.33
N GLY A 74 15.56 -1.02 -10.15
CA GLY A 74 16.06 0.34 -9.99
C GLY A 74 15.04 1.45 -10.24
N ARG A 75 13.73 1.13 -10.19
CA ARG A 75 12.65 2.12 -10.33
C ARG A 75 12.21 2.55 -8.94
N CYS A 76 12.13 3.85 -8.65
CA CYS A 76 11.49 4.41 -7.45
C CYS A 76 11.17 5.89 -7.61
N TYR A 77 10.07 6.35 -6.98
CA TYR A 77 9.74 7.78 -6.98
C TYR A 77 10.88 8.53 -6.30
N ARG A 78 11.28 9.63 -6.95
CA ARG A 78 12.41 10.47 -6.54
C ARG A 78 12.42 10.74 -5.03
N ASP A 79 13.61 10.58 -4.45
CA ASP A 79 13.99 11.13 -3.15
C ASP A 79 13.71 12.64 -3.04
#